data_AF-A0A9W7CPI7-F1
#
_entry.id   AF-A0A9W7CPI7-F1
#
_cell.length_a   1.000
_cell.length_b   1.000
_cell.length_c   1.000
_cell.angle_alpha   90.00
_cell.angle_beta   90.00
_cell.angle_gamma   90.00
#
_symmetry.space_group_name_H-M   'P 1'
#
loop_
_entity.id
_entity.type
_entity.pdbx_description
1 polymer ?
#
loop_
_entity_poly.entity_id
_entity_poly.type
_entity_poly.pdbx_seq_one_letter_code
_entity_poly.pdbx_strand_id
1 'polypeptide(L)'
;KVYQKYLTQFPAVEGNPDGTKMPLPTDWDSVMKSISTTVEVTTIPDTFKPGKSAGMSVFSTFCSDRLKNYAEDRNDPNLNVQSDMSPYIRFGQVGFQRLALDIRSLNKHGSGTAAFIEEGCVRRELADNYCLYNSNYDNLNGAAEWARLSLELHSGDEREHLYTRGQLEESSTHDDLWNAAQIQLVSSGKMQGFLRMYWAKKILEWSPSPAEALEWGLYLNDKYSMDGSCPNGYVGLAWSVMGVHDMGWKEREVFGKIRFMNYNGCLRKFKVGEFTKKYPRARENAVKAGGQPAEDKKQKKAKKLKTK
;
A
#
# COMPACT_ATOMS: atom_id res chain seq x y z
N LYS A 1 -3.19 12.47 -25.76
CA LYS A 1 -2.26 12.66 -26.91
C LYS A 1 -0.86 12.08 -26.62
N VAL A 2 -0.28 12.31 -25.44
CA VAL A 2 1.05 11.76 -25.04
C VAL A 2 1.04 10.22 -24.97
N TYR A 3 0.05 9.62 -24.29
CA TYR A 3 0.02 8.17 -24.05
C TYR A 3 0.09 7.30 -25.32
N GLN A 4 -0.59 7.67 -26.40
CA GLN A 4 -0.53 6.93 -27.68
C GLN A 4 0.82 7.08 -28.41
N LYS A 5 1.57 8.16 -28.13
CA LYS A 5 2.90 8.39 -28.72
C LYS A 5 3.97 7.50 -28.08
N TYR A 6 3.86 7.22 -26.78
CA TYR A 6 4.88 6.52 -26.00
C TYR A 6 4.52 5.07 -25.67
N LEU A 7 3.23 4.70 -25.65
CA LEU A 7 2.82 3.30 -25.49
C LEU A 7 2.90 2.56 -26.83
N THR A 8 4.11 2.19 -27.24
CA THR A 8 4.38 1.39 -28.44
C THR A 8 4.66 -0.06 -28.09
N GLN A 9 4.54 -0.97 -29.05
CA GLN A 9 5.04 -2.34 -28.89
C GLN A 9 6.55 -2.32 -28.65
N PHE A 10 7.03 -3.31 -27.89
CA PHE A 10 8.46 -3.55 -27.76
C PHE A 10 9.04 -3.97 -29.12
N PRO A 11 10.23 -3.48 -29.50
CA PRO A 11 10.89 -3.94 -30.71
C PRO A 11 11.15 -5.44 -30.63
N ALA A 12 11.08 -6.12 -31.77
CA ALA A 12 11.58 -7.49 -31.86
C ALA A 12 13.09 -7.46 -31.58
N VAL A 13 13.54 -8.32 -30.67
CA VAL A 13 14.96 -8.49 -30.40
C VAL A 13 15.44 -9.63 -31.29
N GLU A 14 16.26 -9.33 -32.29
CA GLU A 14 16.79 -10.33 -33.24
C GLU A 14 17.97 -11.14 -32.66
N GLY A 15 18.29 -10.94 -31.38
CA GLY A 15 19.44 -11.53 -30.71
C GLY A 15 20.70 -10.68 -30.87
N ASN A 16 21.75 -11.02 -30.11
CA ASN A 16 23.05 -10.40 -30.32
C ASN A 16 23.70 -11.03 -31.57
N PRO A 17 24.21 -10.23 -32.52
CA PRO A 17 24.83 -10.74 -33.75
C PRO A 17 26.13 -11.54 -33.48
N ASP A 18 26.75 -11.29 -32.32
CA ASP A 18 27.99 -11.95 -31.92
C ASP A 18 27.68 -13.20 -31.09
N GLY A 19 28.44 -14.27 -31.32
CA GLY A 19 28.39 -15.59 -30.64
C GLY A 19 28.70 -15.51 -29.15
N THR A 20 27.90 -14.72 -28.45
CA THR A 20 28.02 -14.36 -27.05
C THR A 20 27.91 -15.65 -26.26
N LYS A 21 29.01 -16.05 -25.63
CA LYS A 21 28.97 -17.19 -24.72
C LYS A 21 28.03 -16.83 -23.59
N MET A 22 27.01 -17.66 -23.39
CA MET A 22 26.15 -17.61 -22.21
C MET A 22 27.04 -17.51 -20.97
N PRO A 23 26.72 -16.62 -20.01
CA PRO A 23 27.42 -16.59 -18.74
C PRO A 23 27.34 -17.97 -18.08
N LEU A 24 28.37 -18.31 -17.30
CA LEU A 24 28.37 -19.52 -16.50
C LEU A 24 27.13 -19.53 -15.59
N PRO A 25 26.55 -20.71 -15.29
CA PRO A 25 25.46 -20.82 -14.33
C PRO A 25 25.82 -20.12 -13.02
N THR A 26 24.89 -19.31 -12.50
CA THR A 26 25.07 -18.65 -11.20
C THR A 26 25.07 -19.69 -10.08
N ASP A 27 26.11 -19.69 -9.26
CA ASP A 27 26.17 -20.46 -8.02
C ASP A 27 25.33 -19.76 -6.94
N TRP A 28 24.05 -20.10 -6.87
CA TRP A 28 23.11 -19.52 -5.92
C TRP A 28 23.47 -19.85 -4.46
N ASP A 29 24.09 -21.00 -4.18
CA ASP A 29 24.48 -21.37 -2.82
C ASP A 29 25.60 -20.46 -2.31
N SER A 30 26.59 -20.17 -3.15
CA SER A 30 27.66 -19.23 -2.84
C SER A 30 27.13 -17.80 -2.64
N VAL A 31 26.24 -17.34 -3.53
CA VAL A 31 25.59 -16.02 -3.39
C VAL A 31 24.82 -15.95 -2.07
N MET A 32 23.99 -16.94 -1.74
CA MET A 32 23.22 -16.95 -0.50
C MET A 32 24.12 -16.99 0.75
N LYS A 33 25.23 -17.73 0.72
CA LYS A 33 26.23 -17.72 1.81
C LYS A 33 26.95 -16.38 1.95
N SER A 34 27.14 -15.65 0.86
CA SER A 34 27.78 -14.32 0.88
C SER A 34 26.89 -13.22 1.45
N ILE A 35 25.57 -13.45 1.47
CA ILE A 35 24.59 -12.48 1.95
C ILE A 35 24.48 -12.60 3.48
N SER A 36 24.93 -11.58 4.20
CA SER A 36 24.73 -11.45 5.64
C SER A 36 23.38 -10.77 5.91
N THR A 37 22.31 -11.57 6.03
CA THR A 37 20.98 -11.08 6.41
C THR A 37 20.55 -11.61 7.77
N THR A 38 19.97 -10.75 8.61
CA THR A 38 19.16 -11.20 9.74
C THR A 38 17.80 -11.65 9.19
N VAL A 39 17.46 -12.94 9.31
CA VAL A 39 16.14 -13.45 8.91
C VAL A 39 15.14 -13.05 10.00
N GLU A 40 14.72 -11.79 9.98
CA GLU A 40 13.75 -11.23 10.94
C GLU A 40 12.30 -11.34 10.47
N VAL A 41 12.09 -11.77 9.23
CA VAL A 41 10.76 -11.90 8.63
C VAL A 41 10.54 -13.36 8.27
N THR A 42 9.43 -13.91 8.76
CA THR A 42 9.01 -15.28 8.41
C THR A 42 8.72 -15.34 6.91
N THR A 43 9.12 -16.44 6.27
CA THR A 43 8.72 -16.74 4.89
C THR A 43 7.20 -16.63 4.77
N ILE A 44 6.73 -15.71 3.93
CA ILE A 44 5.31 -15.55 3.63
C ILE A 44 4.83 -16.78 2.84
N PRO A 45 3.53 -17.15 2.92
CA PRO A 45 2.98 -18.21 2.09
C PRO A 45 3.21 -17.92 0.60
N ASP A 46 3.35 -18.98 -0.21
CA ASP A 46 3.56 -18.98 -1.68
C ASP A 46 2.40 -18.36 -2.51
N THR A 47 1.66 -17.43 -1.92
CA THR A 47 0.57 -16.64 -2.52
C THR A 47 1.00 -15.98 -3.83
N PHE A 48 2.26 -15.57 -3.94
CA PHE A 48 2.83 -14.94 -5.13
C PHE A 48 4.00 -15.74 -5.65
N LYS A 49 3.70 -16.79 -6.41
CA LYS A 49 4.73 -17.55 -7.14
C LYS A 49 5.54 -16.57 -8.02
N PRO A 50 6.88 -16.50 -7.89
CA PRO A 50 7.68 -15.52 -8.62
C PRO A 50 7.82 -15.88 -10.11
N GLY A 51 8.24 -14.88 -10.90
CA GLY A 51 8.65 -15.01 -12.29
C GLY A 51 7.60 -14.53 -13.29
N LYS A 52 8.06 -14.17 -14.50
CA LYS A 52 7.24 -13.63 -15.59
C LYS A 52 6.00 -14.48 -15.86
N SER A 53 6.15 -15.80 -15.97
CA SER A 53 5.03 -16.69 -16.31
C SER A 53 3.93 -16.67 -15.25
N ALA A 54 4.30 -16.67 -13.96
CA ALA A 54 3.34 -16.58 -12.88
C ALA A 54 2.66 -15.20 -12.84
N GLY A 55 3.44 -14.12 -13.01
CA GLY A 55 2.89 -12.75 -13.08
C GLY A 55 1.90 -12.54 -14.22
N MET A 56 2.21 -13.05 -15.42
CA MET A 56 1.28 -12.98 -16.56
C MET A 56 0.03 -13.85 -16.35
N SER A 57 0.14 -14.97 -15.63
CA SER A 57 -1.03 -15.78 -15.24
C SER A 57 -1.95 -14.99 -14.30
N VAL A 58 -1.39 -14.37 -13.25
CA VAL A 58 -2.14 -13.49 -12.33
C VAL A 58 -2.81 -12.33 -13.08
N PHE A 59 -2.09 -11.70 -14.01
CA PHE A 59 -2.63 -10.64 -14.84
C PHE A 59 -3.78 -11.10 -15.75
N SER A 60 -3.67 -12.29 -16.34
CA SER A 60 -4.73 -12.87 -17.17
C SER A 60 -6.01 -13.09 -16.35
N THR A 61 -5.88 -13.66 -15.14
CA THR A 61 -7.01 -13.83 -14.20
C THR A 61 -7.61 -12.49 -13.78
N PHE A 62 -6.79 -11.47 -13.53
CA PHE A 62 -7.28 -10.12 -13.27
C PHE A 62 -8.14 -9.61 -14.43
N CYS A 63 -7.64 -9.73 -15.66
CA CYS A 63 -8.34 -9.26 -16.86
C CYS A 63 -9.66 -10.01 -17.11
N SER A 64 -9.72 -11.31 -16.86
CA SER A 64 -10.92 -12.12 -17.10
C SER A 64 -11.97 -11.94 -16.00
N ASP A 65 -11.55 -11.90 -14.74
CA ASP A 65 -12.48 -12.12 -13.61
C ASP A 65 -12.78 -10.83 -12.83
N ARG A 66 -11.78 -9.94 -12.72
CA ARG A 66 -11.77 -8.84 -11.75
C ARG A 66 -11.85 -7.46 -12.40
N LEU A 67 -11.31 -7.30 -13.61
CA LEU A 67 -11.22 -6.02 -14.32
C LEU A 67 -12.58 -5.32 -14.46
N LYS A 68 -13.66 -6.08 -14.65
CA LYS A 68 -15.03 -5.58 -14.80
C LYS A 68 -15.51 -4.69 -13.65
N ASN A 69 -15.01 -4.93 -12.43
CA ASN A 69 -15.40 -4.24 -11.21
C ASN A 69 -14.27 -3.38 -10.64
N TYR A 70 -13.11 -3.33 -11.32
CA TYR A 70 -11.90 -2.71 -10.74
C TYR A 70 -12.10 -1.22 -10.46
N ALA A 71 -12.80 -0.49 -11.31
CA ALA A 71 -12.98 0.96 -11.12
C ALA A 71 -13.85 1.27 -9.90
N GLU A 72 -14.92 0.50 -9.72
CA GLU A 72 -15.95 0.71 -8.72
C GLU A 72 -15.53 0.13 -7.35
N ASP A 73 -14.95 -1.07 -7.34
CA ASP A 73 -14.82 -1.88 -6.13
C ASP A 73 -13.40 -1.90 -5.54
N ARG A 74 -12.38 -1.36 -6.22
CA ARG A 74 -10.95 -1.44 -5.77
C ARG A 74 -10.66 -0.92 -4.36
N ASN A 75 -11.57 -0.12 -3.81
CA ASN A 75 -11.44 0.48 -2.48
C ASN A 75 -12.09 -0.37 -1.37
N ASP A 76 -12.81 -1.45 -1.68
CA ASP A 76 -13.36 -2.36 -0.67
C ASP A 76 -12.35 -3.51 -0.38
N PRO A 77 -11.76 -3.58 0.83
CA PRO A 77 -10.84 -4.65 1.17
C PRO A 77 -11.50 -6.02 1.39
N ASN A 78 -12.84 -6.10 1.37
CA ASN A 78 -13.55 -7.37 1.37
C ASN A 78 -13.59 -8.03 -0.01
N LEU A 79 -13.43 -7.24 -1.07
CA LEU A 79 -13.55 -7.69 -2.45
C LEU A 79 -12.18 -8.00 -3.05
N ASN A 80 -12.04 -9.18 -3.62
CA ASN A 80 -10.85 -9.56 -4.37
C ASN A 80 -10.94 -9.02 -5.80
N VAL A 81 -10.67 -7.72 -5.98
CA VAL A 81 -10.76 -7.03 -7.27
C VAL A 81 -9.45 -6.40 -7.72
N GLN A 82 -8.44 -6.30 -6.86
CA GLN A 82 -7.14 -5.74 -7.23
C GLN A 82 -6.41 -6.61 -8.28
N SER A 83 -5.49 -6.00 -9.01
CA SER A 83 -4.72 -6.72 -10.04
C SER A 83 -3.71 -7.69 -9.45
N ASP A 84 -3.24 -7.44 -8.23
CA ASP A 84 -2.18 -8.20 -7.57
C ASP A 84 -0.83 -8.16 -8.32
N MET A 85 -0.66 -7.16 -9.19
CA MET A 85 0.53 -7.03 -10.05
C MET A 85 1.71 -6.33 -9.38
N SER A 86 1.53 -5.68 -8.23
CA SER A 86 2.58 -4.86 -7.62
C SER A 86 3.87 -5.63 -7.27
N PRO A 87 3.86 -6.88 -6.77
CA PRO A 87 5.10 -7.62 -6.53
C PRO A 87 5.85 -7.92 -7.83
N TYR A 88 5.14 -8.34 -8.88
CA TYR A 88 5.72 -8.67 -10.18
C TYR A 88 6.33 -7.45 -10.88
N ILE A 89 5.67 -6.29 -10.75
CA ILE A 89 6.16 -5.02 -11.31
C ILE A 89 7.39 -4.55 -10.54
N ARG A 90 7.35 -4.57 -9.20
CA ARG A 90 8.46 -4.10 -8.34
C ARG A 90 9.76 -4.85 -8.61
N PHE A 91 9.70 -6.16 -8.85
CA PHE A 91 10.89 -6.95 -9.17
C PHE A 91 11.23 -7.00 -10.67
N GLY A 92 10.55 -6.22 -11.52
CA GLY A 92 10.80 -6.21 -12.96
C GLY A 92 10.47 -7.52 -13.67
N GLN A 93 9.73 -8.42 -13.02
CA GLN A 93 9.34 -9.71 -13.59
C GLN A 93 8.32 -9.53 -14.73
N VAL A 94 7.52 -8.46 -14.64
CA VAL A 94 6.61 -8.02 -15.71
C VAL A 94 6.64 -6.50 -15.80
N GLY A 95 6.94 -5.97 -17.00
CA GLY A 95 6.93 -4.53 -17.26
C GLY A 95 5.51 -3.98 -17.41
N PHE A 96 5.20 -2.84 -16.77
CA PHE A 96 3.85 -2.26 -16.83
C PHE A 96 3.41 -1.87 -18.25
N GLN A 97 4.33 -1.44 -19.12
CA GLN A 97 4.05 -1.14 -20.52
C GLN A 97 3.43 -2.34 -21.26
N ARG A 98 3.90 -3.58 -20.99
CA ARG A 98 3.31 -4.81 -21.53
C ARG A 98 1.87 -4.97 -21.05
N LEU A 99 1.63 -4.83 -19.75
CA LEU A 99 0.29 -4.92 -19.16
C LEU A 99 -0.67 -3.89 -19.77
N ALA A 100 -0.20 -2.65 -19.95
CA ALA A 100 -0.97 -1.56 -20.53
C ALA A 100 -1.32 -1.80 -22.02
N LEU A 101 -0.43 -2.39 -22.81
CA LEU A 101 -0.72 -2.79 -24.19
C LEU A 101 -1.75 -3.92 -24.23
N ASP A 102 -1.53 -4.95 -23.42
CA ASP A 102 -2.33 -6.17 -23.43
C ASP A 102 -3.76 -5.89 -22.90
N ILE A 103 -3.92 -5.14 -21.81
CA ILE A 103 -5.26 -4.84 -21.29
C ILE A 103 -6.10 -4.00 -22.27
N ARG A 104 -5.45 -3.13 -23.04
CA ARG A 104 -6.13 -2.31 -24.05
C ARG A 104 -6.56 -3.12 -25.25
N SER A 105 -5.76 -4.11 -25.66
CA SER A 105 -6.10 -4.94 -26.82
C SER A 105 -7.34 -5.82 -26.55
N LEU A 106 -7.66 -6.08 -25.28
CA LEU A 106 -8.90 -6.78 -24.89
C LEU A 106 -10.17 -6.03 -25.30
N ASN A 107 -10.11 -4.69 -25.42
CA ASN A 107 -11.24 -3.81 -25.72
C ASN A 107 -12.49 -4.12 -24.86
N LYS A 108 -12.27 -4.39 -23.57
CA LYS A 108 -13.31 -4.75 -22.58
C LYS A 108 -13.19 -3.88 -21.34
N HIS A 109 -14.30 -3.74 -20.61
CA HIS A 109 -14.37 -3.09 -19.30
C HIS A 109 -13.67 -1.72 -19.29
N GLY A 110 -14.15 -0.80 -20.12
CA GLY A 110 -13.47 0.49 -20.37
C GLY A 110 -13.16 1.29 -19.10
N SER A 111 -14.07 1.30 -18.11
CA SER A 111 -13.84 1.95 -16.81
C SER A 111 -12.71 1.28 -16.04
N GLY A 112 -12.74 -0.05 -15.88
CA GLY A 112 -11.69 -0.82 -15.23
C GLY A 112 -10.32 -0.68 -15.91
N THR A 113 -10.30 -0.71 -17.24
CA THR A 113 -9.08 -0.52 -18.04
C THR A 113 -8.48 0.88 -17.83
N ALA A 114 -9.32 1.93 -17.88
CA ALA A 114 -8.87 3.29 -17.64
C ALA A 114 -8.32 3.48 -16.22
N ALA A 115 -9.02 2.94 -15.21
CA ALA A 115 -8.58 3.00 -13.82
C ALA A 115 -7.25 2.25 -13.59
N PHE A 116 -7.08 1.06 -14.19
CA PHE A 116 -5.82 0.30 -14.08
C PHE A 116 -4.63 1.05 -14.68
N ILE A 117 -4.84 1.71 -15.82
CA ILE A 117 -3.82 2.52 -16.49
C ILE A 117 -3.51 3.80 -15.70
N GLU A 118 -4.50 4.49 -15.15
CA GLU A 118 -4.29 5.66 -14.29
C GLU A 118 -3.40 5.32 -13.09
N GLU A 119 -3.72 4.24 -12.37
CA GLU A 119 -2.95 3.83 -11.20
C GLU A 119 -1.55 3.32 -11.57
N GLY A 120 -1.41 2.54 -12.65
CA GLY A 120 -0.13 1.91 -12.99
C GLY A 120 0.78 2.71 -13.95
N CYS A 121 0.27 3.72 -14.64
CA CYS A 121 1.07 4.66 -15.42
C CYS A 121 1.18 5.98 -14.68
N VAL A 122 0.08 6.70 -14.47
CA VAL A 122 0.12 8.05 -13.90
C VAL A 122 0.62 8.04 -12.46
N ARG A 123 -0.01 7.27 -11.56
CA ARG A 123 0.39 7.27 -10.14
C ARG A 123 1.77 6.64 -9.94
N ARG A 124 2.04 5.54 -10.63
CA ARG A 124 3.32 4.82 -10.53
C ARG A 124 4.50 5.66 -11.02
N GLU A 125 4.38 6.27 -12.20
CA GLU A 125 5.49 7.06 -12.77
C GLU A 125 5.60 8.44 -12.14
N LEU A 126 4.51 8.97 -11.56
CA LEU A 126 4.58 10.14 -10.69
C LEU A 126 5.40 9.85 -9.42
N ALA A 127 5.35 8.62 -8.90
CA ALA A 127 6.17 8.25 -7.76
C ALA A 127 7.66 8.22 -8.11
N ASP A 128 8.01 7.66 -9.27
CA ASP A 128 9.37 7.72 -9.82
C ASP A 128 9.82 9.17 -10.04
N ASN A 129 8.94 10.02 -10.60
CA ASN A 129 9.21 11.44 -10.79
C ASN A 129 9.56 12.14 -9.48
N TYR A 130 8.75 11.95 -8.43
CA TYR A 130 9.00 12.57 -7.13
C TYR A 130 10.34 12.12 -6.53
N CYS A 131 10.63 10.81 -6.52
CA CYS A 131 11.88 10.30 -5.96
C CYS A 131 13.11 10.72 -6.79
N LEU A 132 12.96 10.87 -8.11
CA LEU A 132 14.03 11.33 -9.00
C LEU A 132 14.36 12.81 -8.78
N TYR A 133 13.33 13.66 -8.62
CA TYR A 133 13.52 15.11 -8.58
C TYR A 133 13.56 15.71 -7.17
N ASN A 134 13.28 14.93 -6.13
CA ASN A 134 13.33 15.37 -4.74
C ASN A 134 14.27 14.48 -3.92
N SER A 135 15.47 14.98 -3.60
CA SER A 135 16.44 14.26 -2.78
C SER A 135 15.99 14.02 -1.33
N ASN A 136 14.92 14.70 -0.89
CA ASN A 136 14.32 14.54 0.43
C ASN A 136 13.01 13.72 0.37
N TYR A 137 12.90 12.77 -0.58
CA TYR A 137 11.66 12.02 -0.81
C TYR A 137 11.19 11.21 0.42
N ASP A 138 12.08 10.91 1.36
CA ASP A 138 11.88 10.06 2.53
C ASP A 138 11.88 10.81 3.87
N ASN A 139 11.87 12.15 3.86
CA ASN A 139 11.84 12.96 5.08
C ASN A 139 10.95 14.22 4.93
N LEU A 140 10.64 14.86 6.07
CA LEU A 140 9.71 16.01 6.11
C LEU A 140 10.13 17.21 5.26
N ASN A 141 11.42 17.35 4.91
CA ASN A 141 11.87 18.42 4.03
C ASN A 141 11.39 18.23 2.58
N GLY A 142 10.94 17.03 2.20
CA GLY A 142 10.33 16.77 0.90
C GLY A 142 8.86 17.22 0.81
N ALA A 143 8.22 17.56 1.92
CA ALA A 143 6.84 18.03 1.94
C ALA A 143 6.68 19.39 1.25
N ALA A 144 5.50 19.63 0.67
CA ALA A 144 5.13 20.97 0.23
C ALA A 144 5.07 21.92 1.43
N GLU A 145 5.40 23.20 1.21
CA GLU A 145 5.49 24.20 2.28
C GLU A 145 4.21 24.28 3.13
N TRP A 146 3.03 24.25 2.49
CA TRP A 146 1.75 24.29 3.19
C TRP A 146 1.58 23.13 4.19
N ALA A 147 2.06 21.93 3.83
CA ALA A 147 1.94 20.74 4.65
C ALA A 147 2.94 20.78 5.80
N ARG A 148 4.19 21.18 5.51
CA ARG A 148 5.24 21.34 6.53
C ARG A 148 4.83 22.36 7.60
N LEU A 149 4.37 23.54 7.19
CA LEU A 149 3.91 24.58 8.12
C LEU A 149 2.70 24.14 8.93
N SER A 150 1.77 23.41 8.32
CA SER A 150 0.60 22.91 9.04
C SER A 150 0.97 21.83 10.07
N LEU A 151 1.87 20.91 9.73
CA LEU A 151 2.36 19.90 10.67
C LEU A 151 3.19 20.53 11.82
N GLU A 152 3.99 21.55 11.52
CA GLU A 152 4.78 22.29 12.50
C GLU A 152 3.89 23.02 13.52
N LEU A 153 2.82 23.67 13.04
CA LEU A 153 1.83 24.36 13.89
C LEU A 153 1.20 23.41 14.93
N HIS A 154 0.97 22.15 14.54
CA HIS A 154 0.32 21.13 15.37
C HIS A 154 1.32 20.20 16.10
N SER A 155 2.61 20.55 16.11
CA SER A 155 3.66 19.72 16.75
C SER A 155 3.47 19.57 18.26
N GLY A 156 2.87 20.58 18.91
CA GLY A 156 2.60 20.62 20.35
C GLY A 156 1.27 20.01 20.79
N ASP A 157 0.43 19.56 19.86
CA ASP A 157 -0.89 19.01 20.18
C ASP A 157 -0.79 17.71 21.00
N GLU A 158 -1.72 17.48 21.93
CA GLU A 158 -1.77 16.21 22.65
C GLU A 158 -2.27 15.09 21.72
N ARG A 159 -1.61 13.93 21.75
CA ARG A 159 -2.03 12.75 20.97
C ARG A 159 -2.92 11.88 21.84
N GLU A 160 -4.13 11.56 21.36
CA GLU A 160 -5.08 10.68 22.09
C GLU A 160 -4.49 9.31 22.41
N HIS A 161 -3.67 8.78 21.49
CA HIS A 161 -2.92 7.54 21.66
C HIS A 161 -1.48 7.74 21.22
N LEU A 162 -0.55 7.12 21.94
CA LEU A 162 0.86 7.11 21.60
C LEU A 162 1.37 5.67 21.64
N TYR A 163 1.81 5.15 20.50
CA TYR A 163 2.36 3.80 20.38
C TYR A 163 3.85 3.84 20.09
N THR A 164 4.56 2.79 20.52
CA THR A 164 5.91 2.54 20.03
C THR A 164 5.85 1.84 18.68
N ARG A 165 6.92 1.98 17.89
CA ARG A 165 7.09 1.22 16.63
C ARG A 165 6.88 -0.29 16.81
N GLY A 166 7.33 -0.86 17.93
CA GLY A 166 7.15 -2.28 18.24
C GLY A 166 5.67 -2.65 18.46
N GLN A 167 4.90 -1.82 19.18
CA GLN A 167 3.46 -2.04 19.33
C GLN A 167 2.72 -1.94 17.99
N LEU A 168 3.13 -1.03 17.11
CA LEU A 168 2.61 -0.94 15.75
C LEU A 168 2.97 -2.20 14.95
N GLU A 169 4.23 -2.63 14.96
CA GLU A 169 4.71 -3.83 14.26
C GLU A 169 3.93 -5.09 14.67
N GLU A 170 3.68 -5.25 15.97
CA GLU A 170 2.93 -6.37 16.56
C GLU A 170 1.40 -6.28 16.44
N SER A 171 0.89 -5.21 15.81
CA SER A 171 -0.55 -4.96 15.66
C SER A 171 -1.28 -4.82 17.01
N SER A 172 -0.66 -4.15 17.97
CA SER A 172 -1.11 -4.02 19.36
C SER A 172 -1.73 -2.65 19.66
N THR A 173 -2.61 -2.17 18.77
CA THR A 173 -3.33 -0.89 18.93
C THR A 173 -4.78 -1.10 19.37
N HIS A 174 -5.46 -0.04 19.79
CA HIS A 174 -6.89 -0.03 20.13
C HIS A 174 -7.82 -0.20 18.91
N ASP A 175 -7.29 -0.14 17.68
CA ASP A 175 -8.08 -0.14 16.45
C ASP A 175 -7.99 -1.52 15.75
N ASP A 176 -9.10 -2.27 15.75
CA ASP A 176 -9.17 -3.60 15.14
C ASP A 176 -9.00 -3.58 13.61
N LEU A 177 -9.36 -2.49 12.94
CA LEU A 177 -9.14 -2.33 11.50
C LEU A 177 -7.67 -2.07 11.20
N TRP A 178 -7.02 -1.20 11.98
CA TRP A 178 -5.59 -0.94 11.82
C TRP A 178 -4.76 -2.20 12.08
N ASN A 179 -5.05 -2.90 13.18
CA ASN A 179 -4.40 -4.17 13.50
C ASN A 179 -4.62 -5.22 12.40
N ALA A 180 -5.83 -5.31 11.84
CA ALA A 180 -6.11 -6.25 10.74
C ALA A 180 -5.31 -5.93 9.47
N ALA A 181 -5.17 -4.63 9.14
CA ALA A 181 -4.36 -4.19 8.01
C ALA A 181 -2.87 -4.53 8.21
N GLN A 182 -2.33 -4.28 9.40
CA GLN A 182 -0.95 -4.62 9.74
C GLN A 182 -0.72 -6.14 9.71
N ILE A 183 -1.63 -6.94 10.27
CA ILE A 183 -1.53 -8.40 10.19
C ILE A 183 -1.58 -8.88 8.74
N GLN A 184 -2.46 -8.31 7.90
CA GLN A 184 -2.49 -8.63 6.47
C GLN A 184 -1.13 -8.40 5.82
N LEU A 185 -0.48 -7.27 6.10
CA LEU A 185 0.85 -6.95 5.58
C LEU A 185 1.87 -8.00 6.01
N VAL A 186 1.97 -8.26 7.32
CA VAL A 186 2.95 -9.21 7.88
C VAL A 186 2.72 -10.64 7.39
N SER A 187 1.47 -11.08 7.27
CA SER A 187 1.16 -12.48 6.93
C SER A 187 1.19 -12.78 5.44
N SER A 188 0.94 -11.79 4.59
CA SER A 188 0.79 -12.00 3.13
C SER A 188 1.80 -11.25 2.27
N GLY A 189 2.56 -10.33 2.86
CA GLY A 189 3.47 -9.45 2.13
C GLY A 189 2.78 -8.36 1.30
N LYS A 190 1.45 -8.26 1.33
CA LYS A 190 0.69 -7.26 0.57
C LYS A 190 -0.55 -6.77 1.33
N MET A 191 -0.52 -5.50 1.73
CA MET A 191 -1.69 -4.82 2.28
C MET A 191 -2.59 -4.28 1.16
N GLN A 192 -3.90 -4.36 1.35
CA GLN A 192 -4.87 -3.79 0.42
C GLN A 192 -4.69 -2.26 0.30
N GLY A 193 -4.77 -1.73 -0.93
CA GLY A 193 -4.33 -0.36 -1.23
C GLY A 193 -5.10 0.75 -0.50
N PHE A 194 -6.41 0.61 -0.32
CA PHE A 194 -7.20 1.55 0.49
C PHE A 194 -6.77 1.53 1.95
N LEU A 195 -6.47 0.34 2.49
CA LEU A 195 -6.00 0.19 3.86
C LEU A 195 -4.59 0.74 4.08
N ARG A 196 -3.70 0.74 3.07
CA ARG A 196 -2.38 1.40 3.19
C ARG A 196 -2.53 2.89 3.54
N MET A 197 -3.49 3.58 2.92
CA MET A 197 -3.79 4.99 3.25
C MET A 197 -4.30 5.16 4.69
N TYR A 198 -5.24 4.30 5.11
CA TYR A 198 -5.76 4.31 6.48
C TYR A 198 -4.64 4.06 7.48
N TRP A 199 -3.87 3.01 7.24
CA TRP A 199 -2.78 2.54 8.07
C TRP A 199 -1.71 3.61 8.28
N ALA A 200 -1.21 4.22 7.20
CA ALA A 200 -0.18 5.25 7.28
C ALA A 200 -0.67 6.52 8.00
N LYS A 201 -1.93 6.92 7.76
CA LYS A 201 -2.52 8.08 8.45
C LYS A 201 -2.68 7.86 9.94
N LYS A 202 -2.97 6.63 10.38
CA LYS A 202 -3.02 6.30 11.80
C LYS A 202 -1.63 6.26 12.45
N ILE A 203 -0.58 5.89 11.71
CA ILE A 203 0.78 6.04 12.20
C ILE A 203 1.08 7.51 12.51
N LEU A 204 0.70 8.45 11.62
CA LEU A 204 0.81 9.89 11.90
C LEU A 204 0.05 10.31 13.17
N GLU A 205 -1.17 9.80 13.35
CA GLU A 205 -2.00 10.14 14.51
C GLU A 205 -1.46 9.62 15.84
N TRP A 206 -0.74 8.50 15.83
CA TRP A 206 -0.36 7.76 17.05
C TRP A 206 1.15 7.68 17.30
N SER A 207 1.94 8.49 16.58
CA SER A 207 3.38 8.61 16.78
C SER A 207 3.73 9.95 17.45
N PRO A 208 4.91 10.08 18.09
CA PRO A 208 5.28 11.30 18.79
C PRO A 208 5.51 12.48 17.83
N SER A 209 5.91 12.23 16.58
CA SER A 209 6.08 13.27 15.58
C SER A 209 5.76 12.79 14.15
N PRO A 210 5.49 13.70 13.20
CA PRO A 210 5.34 13.34 11.79
C PRO A 210 6.62 12.74 11.17
N ALA A 211 7.80 13.09 11.70
CA ALA A 211 9.08 12.54 11.26
C ALA A 211 9.19 11.07 11.65
N GLU A 212 8.93 10.74 12.91
CA GLU A 212 8.87 9.34 13.37
C GLU A 212 7.77 8.56 12.68
N ALA A 213 6.60 9.18 12.44
CA ALA A 213 5.52 8.52 11.72
C ALA A 213 5.93 8.09 10.31
N LEU A 214 6.63 8.97 9.59
CA LEU A 214 7.15 8.67 8.26
C LEU A 214 8.22 7.58 8.33
N GLU A 215 9.19 7.70 9.22
CA GLU A 215 10.27 6.72 9.42
C GLU A 215 9.71 5.33 9.75
N TRP A 216 8.79 5.24 10.72
CA TRP A 216 8.20 3.97 11.14
C TRP A 216 7.33 3.36 10.05
N GLY A 217 6.57 4.18 9.34
CA GLY A 217 5.77 3.75 8.20
C GLY A 217 6.64 3.20 7.05
N LEU A 218 7.75 3.86 6.74
CA LEU A 218 8.70 3.39 5.74
C LEU A 218 9.36 2.08 6.18
N TYR A 219 9.83 2.00 7.43
CA TYR A 219 10.41 0.78 7.99
C TYR A 219 9.45 -0.42 7.88
N LEU A 220 8.20 -0.27 8.31
CA LEU A 220 7.21 -1.35 8.28
C LEU A 220 6.83 -1.73 6.84
N ASN A 221 6.69 -0.76 5.93
CA ASN A 221 6.40 -1.01 4.53
C ASN A 221 7.52 -1.79 3.86
N ASP A 222 8.76 -1.39 4.08
CA ASP A 222 9.94 -1.96 3.43
C ASP A 222 10.34 -3.32 4.02
N LYS A 223 10.12 -3.51 5.33
CA LYS A 223 10.37 -4.79 6.00
C LYS A 223 9.41 -5.89 5.53
N TYR A 224 8.12 -5.57 5.37
CA TYR A 224 7.09 -6.60 5.17
C TYR A 224 6.48 -6.62 3.77
N SER A 225 6.43 -5.51 3.03
CA SER A 225 5.75 -5.51 1.74
C SER A 225 6.64 -6.03 0.63
N MET A 226 6.17 -7.04 -0.12
CA MET A 226 6.85 -7.52 -1.32
C MET A 226 7.00 -6.46 -2.41
N ASP A 227 6.12 -5.46 -2.41
CA ASP A 227 6.19 -4.30 -3.30
C ASP A 227 6.77 -3.05 -2.60
N GLY A 228 7.40 -3.23 -1.43
CA GLY A 228 8.11 -2.21 -0.68
C GLY A 228 9.51 -1.91 -1.24
N SER A 229 10.21 -0.98 -0.58
CA SER A 229 11.52 -0.44 -0.99
C SER A 229 11.53 -0.01 -2.45
N CYS A 230 10.50 0.73 -2.84
CA CYS A 230 10.35 1.29 -4.18
C CYS A 230 9.73 2.69 -4.12
N PRO A 231 9.84 3.50 -5.19
CA PRO A 231 9.28 4.85 -5.24
C PRO A 231 7.81 4.95 -4.81
N ASN A 232 6.98 3.95 -5.18
CA ASN A 232 5.57 3.92 -4.78
C ASN A 232 5.37 3.79 -3.27
N GLY A 233 6.26 3.09 -2.58
CA GLY A 233 6.24 2.97 -1.12
C GLY A 233 6.54 4.32 -0.46
N TYR A 234 7.65 4.95 -0.86
CA TYR A 234 8.02 6.29 -0.37
C TYR A 234 6.91 7.31 -0.60
N VAL A 235 6.40 7.38 -1.84
CA VAL A 235 5.38 8.36 -2.21
C VAL A 235 4.02 8.05 -1.60
N GLY A 236 3.66 6.77 -1.40
CA GLY A 236 2.43 6.39 -0.71
C GLY A 236 2.42 6.84 0.77
N LEU A 237 3.56 6.69 1.45
CA LEU A 237 3.74 7.18 2.81
C LEU A 237 3.80 8.71 2.85
N ALA A 238 4.55 9.33 1.95
CA ALA A 238 4.62 10.78 1.80
C ALA A 238 3.24 11.41 1.50
N TRP A 239 2.43 10.80 0.65
CA TRP A 239 1.05 11.24 0.39
C TRP A 239 0.20 11.15 1.67
N SER A 240 0.40 10.09 2.46
CA SER A 240 -0.39 9.83 3.66
C SER A 240 -0.03 10.75 4.82
N VAL A 241 1.27 10.97 5.06
CA VAL A 241 1.83 11.67 6.22
C VAL A 241 2.16 13.13 5.92
N MET A 242 2.67 13.42 4.72
CA MET A 242 3.15 14.75 4.31
C MET A 242 2.25 15.45 3.27
N GLY A 243 1.18 14.81 2.81
CA GLY A 243 0.26 15.40 1.81
C GLY A 243 0.87 15.58 0.42
N VAL A 244 1.97 14.88 0.11
CA VAL A 244 2.59 14.91 -1.23
C VAL A 244 1.56 14.48 -2.29
N HIS A 245 1.41 15.29 -3.35
CA HIS A 245 0.40 15.11 -4.40
C HIS A 245 -1.06 15.12 -3.93
N ASP A 246 -1.33 15.65 -2.72
CA ASP A 246 -2.68 15.96 -2.23
C ASP A 246 -2.84 17.47 -2.01
N MET A 247 -4.06 17.89 -1.71
CA MET A 247 -4.40 19.25 -1.31
C MET A 247 -4.57 19.35 0.22
N GLY A 248 -4.58 20.58 0.74
CA GLY A 248 -4.96 20.84 2.13
C GLY A 248 -6.45 20.57 2.40
N TRP A 249 -6.74 19.98 3.56
CA TRP A 249 -8.08 19.68 4.04
C TRP A 249 -8.44 20.54 5.26
N LYS A 250 -9.67 20.38 5.77
CA LYS A 250 -10.10 21.02 7.01
C LYS A 250 -9.12 20.70 8.14
N GLU A 251 -8.61 21.74 8.77
CA GLU A 251 -7.64 21.70 9.87
C GLU A 251 -8.19 20.94 11.09
N ARG A 252 -7.31 20.17 11.74
CA ARG A 252 -7.58 19.31 12.90
C ARG A 252 -6.33 19.23 13.76
N GLU A 253 -6.54 18.98 15.05
CA GLU A 253 -5.45 18.64 15.95
C GLU A 253 -4.66 17.45 15.42
N VAL A 254 -3.34 17.45 15.67
CA VAL A 254 -2.32 16.49 15.22
C VAL A 254 -2.08 16.49 13.70
N PHE A 255 -3.14 16.42 12.88
CA PHE A 255 -3.02 16.34 11.42
C PHE A 255 -2.77 17.68 10.75
N GLY A 256 -3.13 18.79 11.40
CA GLY A 256 -3.33 20.05 10.71
C GLY A 256 -4.24 19.86 9.51
N LYS A 257 -3.74 20.24 8.32
CA LYS A 257 -4.47 20.18 7.04
C LYS A 257 -4.18 18.91 6.24
N ILE A 258 -3.44 17.95 6.78
CA ILE A 258 -3.27 16.64 6.13
C ILE A 258 -4.62 15.92 6.06
N ARG A 259 -4.91 15.26 4.93
CA ARG A 259 -6.17 14.53 4.75
C ARG A 259 -6.36 13.52 5.87
N PHE A 260 -7.46 13.66 6.61
CA PHE A 260 -7.80 12.76 7.70
C PHE A 260 -8.60 11.54 7.23
N MET A 261 -8.32 10.37 7.81
CA MET A 261 -9.13 9.15 7.67
C MET A 261 -9.43 8.56 9.05
N ASN A 262 -10.68 8.17 9.29
CA ASN A 262 -11.10 7.58 10.56
C ASN A 262 -11.93 6.32 10.39
N TYR A 263 -11.97 5.55 11.47
CA TYR A 263 -12.69 4.30 11.58
C TYR A 263 -14.15 4.41 11.14
N ASN A 264 -14.85 5.44 11.61
CA ASN A 264 -16.26 5.67 11.25
C ASN A 264 -16.44 5.97 9.76
N GLY A 265 -15.45 6.59 9.11
CA GLY A 265 -15.40 6.76 7.66
C GLY A 265 -15.29 5.42 6.93
N CYS A 266 -14.44 4.52 7.42
CA CYS A 266 -14.31 3.16 6.87
C CYS A 266 -15.62 2.36 7.02
N LEU A 267 -16.29 2.45 8.18
CA LEU A 267 -17.60 1.82 8.41
C LEU A 267 -18.69 2.23 7.42
N ARG A 268 -18.59 3.44 6.83
CA ARG A 268 -19.53 3.92 5.80
C ARG A 268 -19.16 3.46 4.39
N LYS A 269 -17.91 3.04 4.17
CA LYS A 269 -17.39 2.67 2.84
C LYS A 269 -17.42 1.16 2.59
N PHE A 270 -17.16 0.36 3.61
CA PHE A 270 -17.17 -1.10 3.50
C PHE A 270 -17.49 -1.75 4.85
N LYS A 271 -17.74 -3.05 4.82
CA LYS A 271 -18.06 -3.82 6.03
C LYS A 271 -16.79 -4.15 6.82
N VAL A 272 -16.35 -3.23 7.67
CA VAL A 272 -15.14 -3.38 8.51
C VAL A 272 -15.12 -4.70 9.27
N GLY A 273 -16.24 -5.10 9.88
CA GLY A 273 -16.33 -6.35 10.63
C GLY A 273 -16.14 -7.62 9.78
N GLU A 274 -16.48 -7.60 8.49
CA GLU A 274 -16.18 -8.73 7.59
C GLU A 274 -14.69 -8.83 7.29
N PHE A 275 -14.01 -7.69 7.17
CA PHE A 275 -12.56 -7.65 6.96
C PHE A 275 -11.79 -8.10 8.21
N THR A 276 -12.12 -7.53 9.38
CA THR A 276 -11.40 -7.84 10.64
C THR A 276 -11.61 -9.29 11.09
N LYS A 277 -12.73 -9.93 10.73
CA LYS A 277 -12.97 -11.37 10.94
C LYS A 277 -11.93 -12.28 10.29
N LYS A 278 -11.31 -11.85 9.19
CA LYS A 278 -10.23 -12.60 8.53
C LYS A 278 -8.96 -12.67 9.39
N TYR A 279 -8.85 -11.79 10.40
CA TYR A 279 -7.69 -11.64 11.26
C TYR A 279 -8.11 -11.59 12.75
N PRO A 280 -8.50 -12.72 13.37
CA PRO A 280 -9.06 -12.74 14.73
C PRO A 280 -8.18 -12.04 15.78
N ARG A 281 -6.84 -12.20 15.68
CA ARG A 281 -5.86 -11.55 16.56
C ARG A 281 -5.97 -10.02 16.56
N ALA A 282 -6.40 -9.40 15.44
CA ALA A 282 -6.58 -7.96 15.36
C ALA A 282 -7.60 -7.45 16.38
N ARG A 283 -8.71 -8.19 16.52
CA ARG A 283 -9.78 -7.89 17.48
C ARG A 283 -9.32 -8.09 18.91
N GLU A 284 -8.64 -9.22 19.16
CA GLU A 284 -8.12 -9.54 20.50
C GLU A 284 -7.13 -8.47 21.00
N ASN A 285 -6.21 -8.05 20.12
CA ASN A 285 -5.26 -6.99 20.42
C ASN A 285 -5.96 -5.65 20.67
N ALA A 286 -6.98 -5.32 19.86
CA ALA A 286 -7.77 -4.11 20.06
C ALA A 286 -8.46 -4.10 21.43
N VAL A 287 -9.10 -5.20 21.83
CA VAL A 287 -9.73 -5.31 23.15
C VAL A 287 -8.71 -5.18 24.27
N LYS A 288 -7.55 -5.85 24.17
CA LYS A 288 -6.46 -5.74 25.15
C LYS A 288 -5.93 -4.31 25.29
N ALA A 289 -5.89 -3.56 24.19
CA ALA A 289 -5.50 -2.15 24.16
C ALA A 289 -6.64 -1.17 24.51
N GLY A 290 -7.76 -1.64 25.09
CA GLY A 290 -8.89 -0.80 25.51
C GLY A 290 -9.81 -0.34 24.37
N GLY A 291 -9.60 -0.86 23.16
CA GLY A 291 -10.36 -0.58 21.96
C GLY A 291 -11.76 -1.21 21.93
N GLN A 292 -12.60 -0.70 21.03
CA GLN A 292 -13.95 -1.24 20.78
C GLN A 292 -14.08 -1.70 19.32
N PRO A 293 -14.07 -3.02 19.07
CA PRO A 293 -14.21 -3.60 17.73
C PRO A 293 -15.53 -3.25 17.01
N ALA A 294 -15.56 -3.41 15.69
CA ALA A 294 -16.71 -3.06 14.83
C ALA A 294 -18.04 -3.69 15.29
N GLU A 295 -18.00 -4.97 15.66
CA GLU A 295 -19.20 -5.74 16.02
C GLU A 295 -19.79 -5.27 17.35
N ASP A 296 -18.93 -4.93 18.31
CA ASP A 296 -19.32 -4.51 19.65
C ASP A 296 -19.94 -3.10 19.61
N LYS A 297 -19.43 -2.24 18.71
CA LYS A 297 -20.02 -0.93 18.40
C LYS A 297 -21.45 -1.05 17.83
N LYS A 298 -21.72 -2.02 16.94
CA LYS A 298 -23.07 -2.28 16.41
C LYS A 298 -24.03 -2.78 17.49
N GLN A 299 -23.60 -3.71 18.34
CA GLN A 299 -24.43 -4.24 19.41
C GLN A 299 -24.80 -3.18 20.45
N LYS A 300 -23.87 -2.30 20.86
CA LYS A 300 -24.17 -1.17 21.76
C LYS A 300 -25.18 -0.19 21.15
N LYS A 301 -25.05 0.14 19.85
CA LYS A 301 -25.99 1.02 19.15
C LYS A 301 -27.40 0.40 19.08
N ALA A 302 -27.49 -0.90 18.79
CA ALA A 302 -28.76 -1.64 18.79
C ALA A 302 -29.39 -1.72 20.19
N LYS A 303 -28.59 -1.93 21.24
CA LYS A 303 -29.07 -1.90 22.63
C LYS A 303 -29.60 -0.52 23.03
N LYS A 304 -28.88 0.56 22.71
CA LYS A 304 -29.31 1.96 22.98
C LYS A 304 -30.59 2.36 22.23
N LEU A 305 -30.83 1.83 21.03
CA LEU A 305 -32.09 2.06 20.30
C LEU A 305 -33.28 1.28 20.88
N LYS A 306 -33.04 0.18 21.59
CA LYS A 306 -34.10 -0.60 22.27
C LYS A 306 -34.45 -0.08 23.66
N THR A 307 -33.64 0.83 24.22
CA THR A 307 -33.85 1.44 25.55
C THR A 307 -34.36 2.88 25.47
N LYS A 308 -34.61 3.39 24.27
CA LYS A 308 -35.31 4.64 23.98
C LYS A 308 -36.63 4.33 23.30
#